data_AF-A0A1J3HKZ2-F1
#
_entry.id   AF-A0A1J3HKZ2-F1
#
_cell.length_a   1.000
_cell.length_b   1.000
_cell.length_c   1.000
_cell.angle_alpha   90.00
_cell.angle_beta   90.00
_cell.angle_gamma   90.00
#
_symmetry.space_group_name_H-M   'P 1'
#
loop_
_entity.id
_entity.type
_entity.pdbx_description
1 polymer ?
#
loop_
_entity_poly.entity_id
_entity_poly.type
_entity_poly.pdbx_seq_one_letter_code
_entity_poly.pdbx_strand_id
1 'polypeptide(L)'
;LKKLFEVVPFSHVMHLAAQAGVRYAMENPSSYVHSNIAGFVNLLEVCKSANPQPALVWASSSSVYGLNTRVPFSEKDPTDQPASLYAATKKAGEEIAHTYNHIY
;
A
#
# COMPACT_ATOMS: atom_id res chain seq x y z
N LEU A 1 8.54 -13.95 4.92
CA LEU A 1 7.83 -13.12 5.92
C LEU A 1 7.51 -13.92 7.19
N LYS A 2 6.67 -14.97 7.16
CA LYS A 2 6.36 -15.80 8.35
C LYS A 2 7.58 -16.20 9.19
N LYS A 3 8.59 -16.82 8.55
CA LYS A 3 9.87 -17.17 9.19
C LYS A 3 10.57 -16.02 9.91
N LEU A 4 10.44 -14.78 9.42
CA LEU A 4 11.06 -13.61 10.05
C LEU A 4 10.32 -13.22 11.35
N PHE A 5 8.99 -13.31 11.33
CA PHE A 5 8.13 -13.03 12.49
C PHE A 5 8.18 -14.12 13.56
N GLU A 6 8.58 -15.34 13.20
CA GLU A 6 8.86 -16.43 14.16
C GLU A 6 10.16 -16.20 14.93
N VAL A 7 11.12 -15.47 14.35
CA VAL A 7 12.45 -15.25 14.94
C VAL A 7 12.52 -13.92 15.69
N VAL A 8 11.79 -12.90 15.25
CA VAL A 8 11.83 -11.55 15.84
C VAL A 8 10.40 -11.05 16.09
N PRO A 9 10.07 -10.62 17.33
CA PRO A 9 8.81 -9.95 17.60
C PRO A 9 8.90 -8.49 17.16
N PHE A 10 8.26 -8.14 16.05
CA PHE A 10 8.16 -6.75 15.60
C PHE A 10 7.11 -6.01 16.41
N SER A 11 7.45 -4.82 16.90
CA SER A 11 6.44 -3.87 17.41
C SER A 11 5.86 -3.01 16.29
N HIS A 12 6.66 -2.73 15.25
CA HIS A 12 6.31 -1.87 14.13
C HIS A 12 6.86 -2.43 12.81
N VAL A 13 6.12 -2.22 11.73
CA VAL A 13 6.53 -2.56 10.37
C VAL A 13 6.37 -1.33 9.48
N MET A 14 7.46 -0.92 8.84
CA MET A 14 7.44 0.13 7.82
C MET A 14 7.52 -0.50 6.43
N HIS A 15 6.41 -0.52 5.70
CA HIS A 15 6.31 -1.16 4.40
C HIS A 15 6.55 -0.17 3.26
N LEU A 16 7.80 -0.14 2.78
CA LEU A 16 8.24 0.69 1.64
C LEU A 16 8.35 -0.08 0.32
N ALA A 17 8.31 -1.41 0.37
CA ALA A 17 8.50 -2.25 -0.81
C ALA A 17 7.29 -2.17 -1.75
N ALA A 18 7.53 -1.75 -3.00
CA ALA A 18 6.53 -1.62 -4.05
C ALA A 18 7.26 -1.50 -5.40
N GLN A 19 6.59 -1.89 -6.49
CA GLN A 19 6.99 -1.41 -7.81
C GLN A 19 6.62 0.08 -7.93
N ALA A 20 7.65 0.92 -8.06
CA ALA A 20 7.52 2.38 -8.08
C ALA A 20 7.53 2.96 -9.50
N GLY A 21 7.07 4.20 -9.61
CA GLY A 21 7.07 4.97 -10.86
C GLY A 21 5.88 4.65 -11.77
N VAL A 22 5.49 5.61 -12.62
CA VAL A 22 4.27 5.52 -13.43
C VAL A 22 4.49 4.92 -14.82
N ARG A 23 5.70 5.04 -15.39
CA ARG A 23 5.95 4.69 -16.80
C ARG A 23 5.99 3.19 -17.03
N TYR A 24 6.74 2.47 -16.19
CA TYR A 24 6.91 1.02 -16.33
C TYR A 24 5.60 0.25 -16.11
N ALA A 25 4.59 0.86 -15.47
CA ALA A 25 3.27 0.27 -15.33
C ALA A 25 2.55 0.04 -16.67
N MET A 26 2.93 0.77 -17.73
CA MET A 26 2.43 0.56 -19.09
C MET A 26 3.10 -0.62 -19.79
N GLU A 27 4.33 -0.97 -19.40
CA GLU A 27 5.11 -2.06 -19.99
C GLU A 27 4.84 -3.39 -19.29
N ASN A 28 4.74 -3.38 -17.95
CA ASN A 28 4.53 -4.57 -17.14
C ASN A 28 3.50 -4.32 -16.03
N PRO A 29 2.20 -4.18 -16.37
CA PRO A 29 1.17 -3.88 -15.38
C PRO A 29 1.04 -4.94 -14.28
N SER A 30 1.27 -6.21 -14.62
CA SER A 30 1.17 -7.34 -13.69
C SER A 30 2.16 -7.23 -12.53
N SER A 31 3.36 -6.68 -12.76
CA SER A 31 4.33 -6.50 -11.67
C SER A 31 3.83 -5.54 -10.60
N TYR A 32 3.03 -4.53 -10.97
CA TYR A 32 2.45 -3.57 -10.02
C TYR A 32 1.36 -4.21 -9.18
N VAL A 33 0.45 -4.97 -9.80
CA VAL A 33 -0.61 -5.68 -9.05
C VAL A 33 0.02 -6.71 -8.10
N HIS A 34 0.98 -7.49 -8.59
CA HIS A 34 1.64 -8.50 -7.78
C HIS A 34 2.42 -7.89 -6.59
N SER A 35 3.26 -6.89 -6.84
CA SER A 35 4.07 -6.29 -5.78
C SER A 35 3.27 -5.38 -4.85
N ASN A 36 2.45 -4.47 -5.39
CA ASN A 36 1.82 -3.41 -4.61
C ASN A 36 0.53 -3.87 -3.92
N ILE A 37 -0.21 -4.82 -4.51
CA ILE A 37 -1.48 -5.30 -3.94
C ILE A 37 -1.29 -6.65 -3.26
N ALA A 38 -0.93 -7.69 -4.03
CA ALA A 38 -0.80 -9.03 -3.47
C ALA A 38 0.32 -9.10 -2.42
N GLY A 39 1.45 -8.43 -2.67
CA GLY A 39 2.55 -8.30 -1.70
C GLY A 39 2.14 -7.59 -0.41
N PHE A 40 1.35 -6.52 -0.52
CA PHE A 40 0.87 -5.79 0.66
C PHE A 40 -0.13 -6.61 1.49
N VAL A 41 -1.11 -7.25 0.85
CA VAL A 41 -2.06 -8.15 1.52
C VAL A 41 -1.33 -9.30 2.22
N ASN A 42 -0.31 -9.89 1.57
CA ASN A 42 0.49 -10.94 2.18
C ASN A 42 1.25 -10.46 3.43
N LEU A 43 1.74 -9.22 3.45
CA LEU A 43 2.34 -8.64 4.66
C LEU A 43 1.29 -8.44 5.76
N LEU A 44 0.13 -7.89 5.42
CA LEU A 44 -0.97 -7.66 6.37
C LEU A 44 -1.43 -8.96 7.03
N GLU A 45 -1.60 -10.05 6.28
CA GLU A 45 -1.98 -11.36 6.85
C GLU A 45 -0.92 -11.91 7.82
N VAL A 46 0.37 -11.67 7.55
CA VAL A 46 1.45 -12.07 8.47
C VAL A 46 1.43 -11.21 9.74
N CYS A 47 1.27 -9.89 9.61
CA CYS A 47 1.17 -8.98 10.76
C CYS A 47 -0.03 -9.31 11.64
N LYS A 48 -1.22 -9.48 11.04
CA LYS A 48 -2.46 -9.89 11.72
C LYS A 48 -2.31 -11.19 12.52
N SER A 49 -1.53 -12.14 12.00
CA SER A 49 -1.32 -13.43 12.66
C SER A 49 -0.23 -13.40 13.73
N ALA A 50 0.51 -12.29 13.86
CA ALA A 50 1.58 -12.15 14.82
C ALA A 50 1.03 -11.82 16.22
N ASN A 51 1.74 -12.27 17.26
CA ASN A 51 1.40 -11.97 18.65
C ASN A 51 2.64 -11.52 19.43
N PRO A 52 2.73 -10.25 19.88
CA PRO A 52 1.75 -9.19 19.64
C PRO A 52 1.68 -8.78 18.16
N GLN A 53 0.51 -8.32 17.72
CA GLN A 53 0.33 -7.76 16.38
C GLN A 53 1.08 -6.43 16.27
N PRO A 54 1.98 -6.24 15.29
CA PRO A 54 2.69 -4.96 15.14
C PRO A 54 1.78 -3.88 14.55
N ALA A 55 2.09 -2.63 14.90
CA ALA A 55 1.59 -1.49 14.14
C ALA A 55 2.25 -1.46 12.74
N LEU A 56 1.50 -1.07 11.71
CA LEU A 56 2.00 -1.01 10.34
C LEU A 56 1.88 0.40 9.78
N VAL A 57 2.99 0.90 9.25
CA VAL A 57 3.04 2.14 8.46
C VAL A 57 3.34 1.75 7.03
N TRP A 58 2.50 2.18 6.10
CA TRP A 58 2.64 1.88 4.67
C TRP A 58 2.82 3.15 3.85
N ALA A 59 3.70 3.10 2.86
CA ALA A 59 3.98 4.24 2.00
C ALA A 59 2.95 4.34 0.85
N SER A 60 1.97 5.25 1.00
CA SER A 60 1.16 5.74 -0.12
C SER A 60 1.99 6.64 -1.06
N SER A 61 1.33 7.39 -1.94
CA SER A 61 1.98 8.29 -2.89
C SER A 61 1.08 9.48 -3.19
N SER A 62 1.64 10.67 -3.39
CA SER A 62 0.86 11.82 -3.90
C SER A 62 0.24 11.56 -5.29
N SER A 63 0.66 10.50 -5.99
CA SER A 63 0.02 10.05 -7.22
C SER A 63 -1.45 9.66 -7.05
N VAL A 64 -1.92 9.36 -5.83
CA VAL A 64 -3.35 9.06 -5.57
C VAL A 64 -4.26 10.25 -5.87
N TYR A 65 -3.76 11.48 -5.81
CA TYR A 65 -4.50 12.68 -6.22
C TYR A 65 -4.72 12.75 -7.73
N GLY A 66 -4.03 11.91 -8.52
CA GLY A 66 -4.38 11.62 -9.91
C GLY A 66 -4.51 12.85 -10.79
N LEU A 67 -5.71 13.08 -11.32
CA LEU A 67 -6.04 14.19 -12.22
C LEU A 67 -6.40 15.51 -11.49
N ASN A 68 -6.27 15.57 -10.17
CA ASN A 68 -6.51 16.78 -9.40
C ASN A 68 -5.53 17.89 -9.79
N THR A 69 -6.06 19.02 -10.26
CA THR A 69 -5.29 20.19 -10.69
C THR A 69 -5.11 21.24 -9.57
N ARG A 70 -5.78 21.06 -8.43
CA ARG A 70 -5.66 21.94 -7.27
C ARG A 70 -4.32 21.74 -6.57
N VAL A 71 -3.62 22.84 -6.30
CA VAL A 71 -2.37 22.84 -5.54
C VAL A 71 -2.38 23.94 -4.46
N PRO A 72 -1.85 23.69 -3.24
CA PRO A 72 -1.35 22.39 -2.76
C PRO A 72 -2.50 21.37 -2.59
N PHE A 73 -2.15 20.07 -2.64
CA PHE A 73 -3.11 19.00 -2.33
C PHE A 73 -3.51 19.03 -0.85
N SER A 74 -4.73 18.59 -0.58
CA SER A 74 -5.28 18.39 0.76
C SER A 74 -5.63 16.91 0.96
N GLU A 75 -5.44 16.36 2.15
CA GLU A 75 -5.87 14.98 2.48
C GLU A 75 -7.39 14.79 2.40
N LYS A 76 -8.15 15.90 2.29
CA LYS A 76 -9.59 15.90 2.04
C LYS A 76 -9.96 15.92 0.56
N ASP A 77 -8.98 16.10 -0.34
CA ASP A 77 -9.26 16.10 -1.77
C ASP A 77 -9.62 14.68 -2.24
N PRO A 78 -10.54 14.53 -3.19
CA PRO A 78 -10.93 13.23 -3.72
C PRO A 78 -9.76 12.57 -4.48
N THR A 79 -9.70 11.23 -4.40
CA THR A 79 -8.62 10.39 -4.95
C THR A 79 -9.16 9.26 -5.83
N ASP A 80 -10.41 9.38 -6.29
CA ASP A 80 -11.16 8.42 -7.09
C ASP A 80 -10.83 8.47 -8.60
N GLN A 81 -9.98 9.41 -9.03
CA GLN A 81 -9.56 9.58 -10.43
C GLN A 81 -8.04 9.39 -10.62
N PRO A 82 -7.50 8.18 -10.39
CA PRO A 82 -6.08 7.92 -10.54
C PRO A 82 -5.62 8.07 -12.00
N ALA A 83 -4.53 8.80 -12.22
CA ALA A 83 -3.98 9.07 -13.55
C ALA A 83 -3.10 7.95 -14.13
N SER A 84 -2.85 6.87 -13.38
CA SER A 84 -2.01 5.74 -13.79
C SER A 84 -2.34 4.47 -13.01
N LEU A 85 -1.92 3.31 -13.52
CA LEU A 85 -2.04 2.06 -12.77
C LEU A 85 -1.25 2.09 -11.46
N TYR A 86 -0.06 2.71 -11.43
CA TYR A 86 0.68 2.91 -10.17
C TYR A 86 -0.17 3.68 -9.15
N ALA A 87 -0.76 4.82 -9.54
CA ALA A 87 -1.66 5.60 -8.68
C ALA A 87 -2.86 4.78 -8.22
N ALA A 88 -3.49 4.02 -9.12
CA ALA A 88 -4.60 3.13 -8.78
C ALA A 88 -4.20 2.06 -7.76
N THR A 89 -3.02 1.44 -7.89
CA THR A 89 -2.55 0.47 -6.90
C THR A 89 -2.26 1.12 -5.55
N LYS A 90 -1.79 2.37 -5.53
CA LYS A 90 -1.58 3.10 -4.27
C LYS A 90 -2.91 3.45 -3.61
N LYS A 91 -3.90 3.90 -4.39
CA LYS A 91 -5.24 4.18 -3.86
C LYS A 91 -5.91 2.91 -3.32
N ALA A 92 -5.82 1.79 -4.06
CA ALA A 92 -6.30 0.50 -3.57
C ALA A 92 -5.59 0.08 -2.27
N GLY A 93 -4.29 0.35 -2.14
CA GLY A 93 -3.55 0.14 -0.89
C GLY A 93 -4.14 0.91 0.30
N GLU A 94 -4.56 2.17 0.12
CA GLU A 94 -5.22 2.94 1.18
C GLU A 94 -6.52 2.29 1.64
N GLU A 95 -7.37 1.87 0.70
CA GLU A 95 -8.65 1.22 1.00
C GLU A 95 -8.45 -0.16 1.68
N ILE A 96 -7.45 -0.92 1.23
CA ILE A 96 -7.07 -2.19 1.85
C ILE A 96 -6.57 -1.95 3.29
N ALA A 97 -5.68 -0.99 3.49
CA ALA A 97 -5.14 -0.66 4.82
C ALA A 97 -6.25 -0.23 5.79
N HIS A 98 -7.16 0.65 5.34
CA HIS A 98 -8.32 1.07 6.10
C HIS A 98 -9.19 -0.12 6.51
N THR A 99 -9.51 -0.99 5.54
CA THR A 99 -10.33 -2.19 5.76
C THR A 99 -9.68 -3.14 6.77
N TYR A 100 -8.38 -3.42 6.63
CA TYR A 100 -7.67 -4.30 7.55
C TYR A 100 -7.63 -3.75 8.98
N ASN A 101 -7.34 -2.46 9.14
CA ASN A 101 -7.33 -1.80 10.45
C ASN A 101 -8.73 -1.69 11.08
N HIS A 102 -9.79 -1.70 10.26
CA HIS A 102 -11.16 -1.71 10.77
C HIS A 102 -11.59 -3.09 11.27
N ILE A 103 -11.12 -4.16 10.62
CA ILE A 103 -11.55 -5.54 10.89
C ILE A 103 -10.67 -6.23 11.96
N TYR A 104 -9.39 -5.87 12.06
CA TYR A 104 -8.39 -6.49 12.94
C TYR A 104 -7.69 -5.46 13.82
#